data_AF-A0A7S1JM73-F1
#
_entry.id   AF-A0A7S1JM73-F1
#
_cell.length_a   1.000
_cell.length_b   1.000
_cell.length_c   1.000
_cell.angle_alpha   90.00
_cell.angle_beta   90.00
_cell.angle_gamma   90.00
#
_symmetry.space_group_name_H-M   'P 1'
#
loop_
_entity.id
_entity.type
_entity.pdbx_description
1 polymer ?
#
loop_
_entity_poly.entity_id
_entity_poly.type
_entity_poly.pdbx_seq_one_letter_code
_entity_poly.pdbx_strand_id
1 'polypeptide(L)'
;KWDDRAASEAVIFVPGYNCSLATGLRLFAQLASFCSLPSYMKPFLFHWPGGHTPFAYYSAMENGSSIACGKNFVAFLVALQATGVQQIHLLAHSMGARVALNALRLCAEEGLFRPCDLQPWGLQQQQQQPSGTS
;
A
#
# COMPACT_ATOMS: atom_id res chain seq x y z
N LYS A 1 -27.72 4.86 2.64
CA LYS A 1 -27.13 4.10 1.51
C LYS A 1 -25.63 4.28 1.62
N TRP A 2 -24.90 3.21 1.89
CA TRP A 2 -23.44 3.22 1.93
C TRP A 2 -22.93 3.46 0.49
N ASP A 3 -21.90 4.29 0.34
CA ASP A 3 -21.28 4.56 -0.96
C ASP A 3 -20.55 3.28 -1.41
N ASP A 4 -20.82 2.73 -2.58
CA ASP A 4 -20.20 1.49 -3.05
C ASP A 4 -18.67 1.65 -3.26
N ARG A 5 -18.19 2.89 -3.41
CA ARG A 5 -16.75 3.20 -3.39
C ARG A 5 -16.13 2.96 -2.02
N ALA A 6 -16.94 3.08 -0.97
CA ALA A 6 -16.47 3.07 0.40
C ALA A 6 -15.94 1.70 0.87
N ALA A 7 -16.32 0.62 0.20
CA ALA A 7 -15.93 -0.72 0.61
C ALA A 7 -14.61 -1.21 -0.02
N SER A 8 -14.08 -0.44 -0.99
CA SER A 8 -13.12 -0.91 -1.98
C SER A 8 -11.69 -0.36 -1.81
N GLU A 9 -11.46 0.56 -0.86
CA GLU A 9 -10.14 1.18 -0.65
C GLU A 9 -9.48 0.71 0.64
N ALA A 10 -8.18 0.40 0.55
CA ALA A 10 -7.36 -0.01 1.67
C ALA A 10 -6.11 0.86 1.76
N VAL A 11 -5.66 1.13 2.99
CA VAL A 11 -4.38 1.76 3.25
C VAL A 11 -3.50 0.87 4.08
N ILE A 12 -2.30 0.60 3.57
CA ILE A 12 -1.35 -0.30 4.19
C ILE A 12 -0.20 0.55 4.71
N PHE A 13 -0.01 0.56 6.03
CA PHE A 13 1.16 1.13 6.65
C PHE A 13 2.24 0.07 6.83
N VAL A 14 3.44 0.35 6.34
CA VAL A 14 4.63 -0.49 6.50
C VAL A 14 5.63 0.27 7.39
N PRO A 15 5.72 -0.08 8.68
CA PRO A 15 6.57 0.62 9.62
C PRO A 15 8.06 0.37 9.30
N GLY A 16 8.91 1.27 9.79
CA GLY A 16 10.36 1.14 9.65
C GLY A 16 10.99 0.16 10.64
N TYR A 17 12.32 0.20 10.70
CA TYR A 17 13.15 -0.56 11.62
C TYR A 17 12.86 -0.23 13.10
N ASN A 18 13.06 -1.20 14.00
CA ASN A 18 12.90 -1.04 15.45
C ASN A 18 11.52 -0.49 15.88
N CYS A 19 10.47 -0.90 15.16
CA CYS A 19 9.11 -0.50 15.47
C CYS A 19 8.33 -1.72 15.94
N SER A 20 7.98 -1.76 17.23
CA SER A 20 7.07 -2.79 17.75
C SER A 20 5.70 -2.67 17.09
N LEU A 21 4.92 -3.76 17.05
CA LEU A 21 3.55 -3.73 16.53
C LEU A 21 2.71 -2.63 17.20
N ALA A 22 2.82 -2.48 18.53
CA ALA A 22 2.10 -1.45 19.28
C ALA A 22 2.54 -0.03 18.90
N THR A 23 3.85 0.19 18.72
CA THR A 23 4.38 1.47 18.26
C THR A 23 3.90 1.80 16.84
N GLY A 24 3.93 0.82 15.95
CA GLY A 24 3.46 0.97 14.56
C GLY A 24 1.98 1.31 14.50
N LEU A 25 1.15 0.63 15.29
CA LEU A 25 -0.28 0.93 15.41
C LEU A 25 -0.53 2.33 15.96
N ARG A 26 0.21 2.76 16.99
CA ARG A 26 0.07 4.12 17.56
C ARG A 26 0.41 5.20 16.54
N LEU A 27 1.54 5.05 15.85
CA LEU A 27 1.95 5.99 14.80
C LEU A 27 0.93 6.02 13.66
N PHE A 28 0.41 4.86 13.28
CA PHE A 28 -0.58 4.77 12.23
C PHE A 28 -1.92 5.39 12.64
N ALA A 29 -2.36 5.18 13.88
CA ALA A 29 -3.56 5.83 14.42
C ALA A 29 -3.40 7.36 14.49
N GLN A 30 -2.22 7.85 14.88
CA GLN A 30 -1.91 9.28 14.86
C GLN A 30 -1.94 9.84 13.43
N LEU A 31 -1.28 9.17 12.48
CA LEU A 31 -1.33 9.55 11.07
C LEU A 31 -2.76 9.53 10.53
N ALA A 32 -3.52 8.49 10.85
CA ALA A 32 -4.92 8.37 10.44
C ALA A 32 -5.77 9.53 10.97
N SER A 33 -5.56 9.91 12.23
CA SER A 33 -6.24 11.04 12.87
C SER A 33 -5.84 12.38 12.25
N PHE A 34 -4.56 12.60 11.93
CA PHE A 34 -4.09 13.86 11.35
C PHE A 34 -4.46 14.00 9.88
N CYS A 35 -4.41 12.91 9.11
CA CYS A 35 -4.80 12.90 7.71
C CYS A 35 -6.33 12.94 7.53
N SER A 36 -7.11 12.85 8.62
CA SER A 36 -8.57 12.71 8.57
C SER A 36 -8.98 11.61 7.59
N LEU A 37 -8.40 10.41 7.73
CA LEU A 37 -8.62 9.33 6.77
C LEU A 37 -10.12 9.10 6.58
N PRO A 38 -10.59 9.04 5.32
CA PRO A 38 -12.01 8.84 5.06
C PRO A 38 -12.49 7.54 5.71
N SER A 39 -13.72 7.52 6.22
CA SER A 39 -14.30 6.36 6.92
C SER A 39 -14.41 5.10 6.06
N TYR A 40 -14.30 5.26 4.74
CA TYR A 40 -14.26 4.18 3.78
C TYR A 40 -12.91 3.47 3.63
N MET A 41 -11.83 4.16 3.97
CA MET A 41 -10.49 3.66 3.71
C MET A 41 -10.09 2.73 4.85
N LYS A 42 -9.98 1.43 4.56
CA LYS A 42 -9.70 0.42 5.60
C LYS A 42 -8.22 0.45 5.98
N PRO A 43 -7.86 0.75 7.25
CA PRO A 43 -6.48 0.81 7.69
C PRO A 43 -5.92 -0.58 7.99
N PHE A 44 -4.78 -0.91 7.38
CA PHE A 44 -4.01 -2.12 7.61
C PHE A 44 -2.58 -1.78 7.99
N LEU A 45 -2.02 -2.55 8.93
CA LEU A 45 -0.61 -2.49 9.29
C LEU A 45 0.07 -3.77 8.83
N PHE A 46 1.02 -3.66 7.91
CA PHE A 46 1.86 -4.79 7.54
C PHE A 46 3.12 -4.80 8.42
N HIS A 47 3.09 -5.62 9.46
CA HIS A 47 4.23 -5.78 10.36
C HIS A 47 5.22 -6.81 9.80
N TRP A 48 6.50 -6.49 9.85
CA TRP A 48 7.60 -7.34 9.39
C TRP A 48 8.66 -7.44 10.49
N PRO A 49 9.49 -8.51 10.52
CA PRO A 49 10.47 -8.74 11.57
C PRO A 49 11.67 -7.78 11.41
N GLY A 50 11.46 -6.52 11.80
CA GLY A 50 12.43 -5.43 11.68
C GLY A 50 13.47 -5.35 12.80
N GLY A 51 13.65 -6.41 13.60
CA GLY A 51 14.60 -6.43 14.72
C GLY A 51 14.24 -5.49 15.88
N HIS A 52 14.77 -5.78 17.08
CA HIS A 52 14.48 -5.02 18.31
C HIS A 52 15.72 -4.29 18.87
N THR A 53 16.88 -4.47 18.26
CA THR A 53 18.17 -4.01 18.81
C THR A 53 18.92 -3.18 17.78
N PRO A 54 19.36 -1.94 18.06
CA PRO A 54 19.96 -1.01 17.08
C PRO A 54 21.20 -1.53 16.35
N PHE A 55 21.86 -2.57 16.86
CA PHE A 55 23.01 -3.23 16.23
C PHE A 55 22.63 -4.27 15.16
N ALA A 56 21.35 -4.61 15.04
CA ALA A 56 20.84 -5.62 14.11
C ALA A 56 20.40 -5.01 12.76
N TYR A 57 20.86 -3.80 12.42
CA TYR A 57 20.49 -3.11 11.19
C TYR A 57 20.72 -3.98 9.94
N TYR A 58 21.88 -4.66 9.87
CA TYR A 58 22.20 -5.60 8.79
C TYR A 58 21.28 -6.83 8.79
N SER A 59 20.99 -7.41 9.95
CA SER A 59 20.07 -8.56 10.04
C SER A 59 18.63 -8.17 9.68
N ALA A 60 18.20 -6.94 9.96
CA ALA A 60 16.92 -6.43 9.48
C ALA A 60 16.94 -6.07 7.99
N MET A 61 18.08 -5.70 7.40
CA MET A 61 18.20 -5.60 5.95
C MET A 61 18.04 -6.97 5.29
N GLU A 62 18.65 -8.02 5.86
CA GLU A 62 18.49 -9.39 5.37
C GLU A 62 17.05 -9.90 5.55
N ASN A 63 16.44 -9.69 6.71
CA ASN A 63 15.07 -10.13 6.98
C ASN A 63 14.04 -9.34 6.15
N GLY A 64 14.20 -8.03 6.02
CA GLY A 64 13.35 -7.17 5.19
C GLY A 64 13.56 -7.38 3.69
N SER A 65 14.71 -7.92 3.29
CA SER A 65 14.98 -8.36 1.92
C SER A 65 14.78 -9.86 1.72
N SER A 66 14.29 -10.58 2.75
CA SER A 66 14.09 -12.01 2.66
C SER A 66 12.94 -12.31 1.69
N ILE A 67 13.14 -13.35 0.88
CA ILE A 67 12.11 -13.84 -0.04
C ILE A 67 10.83 -14.21 0.72
N ALA A 68 10.96 -14.73 1.95
CA ALA A 68 9.82 -15.05 2.80
C ALA A 68 8.98 -13.83 3.16
N CYS A 69 9.60 -12.70 3.54
CA CYS A 69 8.89 -11.46 3.82
C CYS A 69 8.15 -10.93 2.59
N GLY A 70 8.82 -10.95 1.43
CA GLY A 70 8.20 -10.58 0.15
C GLY A 70 7.02 -11.47 -0.22
N LYS A 71 7.14 -12.80 -0.07
CA LYS A 71 6.04 -13.76 -0.30
C LYS A 71 4.86 -13.54 0.64
N ASN A 72 5.11 -13.24 1.91
CA ASN A 72 4.05 -12.91 2.87
C ASN A 72 3.33 -11.63 2.50
N PHE A 73 4.04 -10.62 2.01
CA PHE A 73 3.43 -9.38 1.50
C PHE A 73 2.59 -9.65 0.25
N VAL A 74 3.09 -10.45 -0.70
CA VAL A 74 2.33 -10.90 -1.87
C VAL A 74 1.04 -11.60 -1.46
N ALA A 75 1.13 -12.58 -0.56
CA ALA A 75 -0.04 -13.32 -0.05
C ALA A 75 -1.04 -12.38 0.64
N PHE A 76 -0.54 -11.38 1.37
CA PHE A 76 -1.38 -10.35 1.99
C PHE A 76 -2.12 -9.51 0.94
N LEU A 77 -1.46 -9.07 -0.13
CA LEU A 77 -2.13 -8.33 -1.22
C LEU A 77 -3.18 -9.17 -1.94
N VAL A 78 -2.88 -10.44 -2.21
CA VAL A 78 -3.84 -11.38 -2.83
C VAL A 78 -5.05 -11.59 -1.93
N ALA A 79 -4.84 -11.73 -0.62
CA ALA A 79 -5.93 -11.84 0.35
C ALA A 79 -6.79 -10.56 0.37
N LEU A 80 -6.17 -9.37 0.33
CA LEU A 80 -6.91 -8.10 0.25
C LEU A 80 -7.74 -8.01 -1.04
N GLN A 81 -7.16 -8.39 -2.18
CA GLN A 81 -7.89 -8.44 -3.45
C GLN A 81 -9.11 -9.36 -3.36
N ALA A 82 -8.96 -10.54 -2.76
CA ALA A 82 -10.06 -11.49 -2.56
C ALA A 82 -11.19 -10.94 -1.67
N THR A 83 -10.91 -9.96 -0.81
CA THR A 83 -11.95 -9.26 -0.02
C THR A 83 -12.71 -8.17 -0.80
N GLY A 84 -12.37 -7.95 -2.07
CA GLY A 84 -12.98 -6.93 -2.92
C GLY A 84 -12.33 -5.55 -2.83
N VAL A 85 -11.14 -5.44 -2.24
CA VAL A 85 -10.33 -4.21 -2.29
C VAL A 85 -9.85 -3.98 -3.73
N GLN A 86 -10.17 -2.81 -4.27
CA GLN A 86 -9.83 -2.40 -5.63
C GLN A 86 -8.67 -1.40 -5.67
N GLN A 87 -8.50 -0.60 -4.62
CA GLN A 87 -7.45 0.41 -4.54
C GLN A 87 -6.66 0.26 -3.24
N ILE A 88 -5.34 0.30 -3.37
CA ILE A 88 -4.41 0.14 -2.26
C ILE A 88 -3.48 1.34 -2.20
N HIS A 89 -3.53 2.06 -1.08
CA HIS A 89 -2.60 3.14 -0.76
C HIS A 89 -1.50 2.59 0.14
N LEU A 90 -0.25 2.64 -0.31
CA LEU A 90 0.88 2.13 0.44
C LEU A 90 1.65 3.27 1.11
N LEU A 91 1.70 3.25 2.45
CA LEU A 91 2.46 4.19 3.27
C LEU A 91 3.64 3.45 3.89
N ALA A 92 4.84 3.62 3.34
CA ALA A 92 6.02 2.92 3.81
C ALA A 92 7.07 3.88 4.36
N HIS A 93 7.59 3.60 5.56
CA HIS A 93 8.53 4.48 6.26
C HIS A 93 9.93 3.86 6.36
N SER A 94 10.98 4.62 5.99
CA SER A 94 12.39 4.25 6.14
C SER A 94 12.69 2.83 5.59
N MET A 95 13.22 1.90 6.38
CA MET A 95 13.46 0.51 5.96
C MET A 95 12.18 -0.22 5.51
N GLY A 96 11.00 0.17 6.01
CA GLY A 96 9.73 -0.36 5.54
C GLY A 96 9.48 -0.06 4.05
N ALA A 97 10.00 1.06 3.53
CA ALA A 97 9.94 1.35 2.10
C ALA A 97 10.80 0.39 1.28
N ARG A 98 11.96 0.00 1.81
CA ARG A 98 12.81 -1.02 1.15
C ARG A 98 12.11 -2.38 1.11
N VAL A 99 11.47 -2.78 2.22
CA VAL A 99 10.67 -4.02 2.29
C VAL A 99 9.52 -3.98 1.29
N ALA A 100 8.75 -2.89 1.28
CA ALA A 100 7.66 -2.67 0.35
C ALA A 100 8.14 -2.79 -1.11
N LEU A 101 9.19 -2.05 -1.50
CA LEU A 101 9.71 -2.07 -2.87
C LEU A 101 10.23 -3.46 -3.29
N ASN A 102 10.94 -4.16 -2.40
CA ASN A 102 11.39 -5.53 -2.67
C ASN A 102 10.20 -6.47 -2.88
N ALA A 103 9.14 -6.33 -2.08
CA ALA A 103 7.93 -7.12 -2.22
C ALA A 103 7.15 -6.77 -3.50
N LEU A 104 7.05 -5.49 -3.86
CA LEU A 104 6.45 -5.05 -5.12
C LEU A 104 7.23 -5.61 -6.33
N ARG A 105 8.56 -5.68 -6.25
CA ARG A 105 9.38 -6.33 -7.28
C ARG A 105 8.98 -7.80 -7.47
N LEU A 106 8.79 -8.55 -6.38
CA LEU A 106 8.29 -9.93 -6.44
C LEU A 106 6.86 -10.00 -6.99
N CYS A 107 5.99 -9.06 -6.62
CA CYS A 107 4.63 -8.98 -7.20
C CYS A 107 4.68 -8.82 -8.72
N ALA A 108 5.59 -8.00 -9.23
CA ALA A 108 5.79 -7.83 -10.67
C ALA A 108 6.30 -9.12 -11.34
N GLU A 109 7.27 -9.81 -10.72
CA GLU A 109 7.80 -11.08 -11.20
C GLU A 109 6.74 -12.20 -11.21
N GLU A 110 5.84 -12.22 -10.24
CA GLU A 110 4.71 -13.16 -10.13
C GLU A 110 3.49 -12.75 -10.98
N GLY A 111 3.58 -11.65 -11.74
CA GLY A 111 2.52 -11.20 -12.65
C GLY A 111 1.27 -10.64 -11.95
N LEU A 112 1.38 -10.22 -10.69
CA LEU A 112 0.28 -9.60 -9.94
C LEU A 112 -0.05 -8.18 -10.42
N PHE A 113 0.91 -7.50 -11.03
CA PHE A 113 0.67 -6.20 -11.64
C PHE A 113 0.39 -6.34 -13.11
N ARG A 114 -0.79 -5.87 -13.51
CA ARG A 114 -1.05 -5.51 -14.89
C ARG A 114 -0.72 -4.03 -15.05
N PRO A 115 0.00 -3.64 -16.12
CA PRO A 115 0.06 -2.25 -16.51
C PRO A 115 -1.37 -1.73 -16.58
N CYS A 116 -1.65 -0.64 -15.87
CA CYS A 116 -2.90 0.07 -16.10
C CYS A 116 -2.80 0.61 -17.53
N ASP A 117 -3.77 0.30 -18.38
CA ASP A 117 -3.94 0.95 -19.67
C ASP A 117 -4.29 2.42 -19.38
N LEU A 118 -3.27 3.21 -19.04
CA LEU A 118 -3.41 4.62 -18.79
C LEU A 118 -3.75 5.23 -20.14
N GLN A 119 -5.05 5.50 -20.37
CA GLN A 119 -5.42 6.53 -21.32
C GLN A 119 -4.64 7.79 -20.90
N PRO A 120 -3.85 8.39 -21.81
CA PRO A 120 -3.05 9.55 -21.47
C PRO A 120 -3.91 10.63 -20.82
N TRP A 121 -3.48 11.09 -19.64
CA TRP A 121 -4.09 12.22 -18.96
C TRP A 121 -4.08 13.43 -19.91
N GLY A 122 -5.25 13.80 -20.44
CA GLY A 122 -5.41 14.92 -21.37
C GLY A 122 -6.46 14.74 -22.47
N LEU A 123 -6.90 13.51 -22.79
CA LEU A 123 -7.79 13.28 -23.94
C LEU A 123 -9.30 13.43 -23.65
N GLN A 124 -9.71 13.61 -22.39
CA GLN A 124 -11.14 13.74 -22.03
C GLN A 124 -11.72 15.16 -22.24
N GLN A 125 -10.90 16.20 -22.46
CA GLN A 125 -11.40 17.58 -22.51
C GLN A 125 -11.83 18.05 -23.90
N GLN A 126 -11.58 17.29 -24.97
CA GLN A 126 -11.82 17.78 -26.34
C GLN A 126 -13.18 17.36 -26.95
N GLN A 127 -14.01 16.59 -26.23
CA GLN A 127 -15.27 16.06 -26.77
C GLN A 127 -16.55 16.69 -26.18
N GLN A 128 -16.42 17.79 -25.43
CA GLN A 128 -17.57 18.57 -24.93
C GLN A 128 -17.53 20.04 -25.39
N GLN A 129 -17.32 20.29 -26.68
CA GLN A 129 -17.83 21.52 -27.30
C GLN A 129 -19.05 21.17 -28.16
N PRO A 130 -20.25 21.65 -27.83
CA PRO A 130 -21.40 21.50 -28.71
C PRO A 130 -21.13 22.30 -29.99
N SER A 131 -21.28 21.62 -31.13
CA SER A 131 -21.33 22.23 -32.45
C SER A 131 -22.49 23.22 -32.49
N GLY A 132 -22.20 24.50 -32.21
CA GLY A 132 -23.10 25.60 -32.44
C GLY A 132 -23.41 25.70 -33.93
N THR A 133 -24.64 25.34 -34.26
CA THR A 133 -25.28 25.47 -35.57
C THR A 133 -25.51 26.93 -35.93
N SER A 134 -25.19 27.24 -37.20
CA SER A 134 -25.82 28.20 -38.12
C SER A 134 -25.75 29.70 -37.83
#